data_AF-A0A3R7S4G8-F1
#
_entry.id   AF-A0A3R7S4G8-F1
#
_cell.length_a   1.000
_cell.length_b   1.000
_cell.length_c   1.000
_cell.angle_alpha   90.00
_cell.angle_beta   90.00
_cell.angle_gamma   90.00
#
_symmetry.space_group_name_H-M   'P 1'
#
loop_
_entity.id
_entity.type
_entity.pdbx_description
1 polymer ?
#
loop_
_entity_poly.entity_id
_entity_poly.type
_entity_poly.pdbx_seq_one_letter_code
_entity_poly.pdbx_strand_id
1 'polypeptide(L)'
;MSRSNVFGPGSQFSFTKFGALNRNPTNVVLNRRVKDVFRLENQKHIRSDVDRERRYRLCTKCGITSVTVNFNVVPSARIGLWGRCVDDKDYTHHNLVELSQREYEELRELPVNERIHRWRYEGD
;
A
#
# COMPACT_ATOMS: atom_id res chain seq x y z
N MET A 1 -24.70 -25.35 8.09
CA MET A 1 -23.83 -24.70 7.09
C MET A 1 -23.85 -25.52 5.81
N SER A 2 -24.01 -24.89 4.64
CA SER A 2 -23.95 -25.58 3.34
C SER A 2 -22.53 -26.05 3.03
N ARG A 3 -22.38 -27.28 2.48
CA ARG A 3 -21.09 -27.81 2.00
C ARG A 3 -20.52 -27.02 0.80
N SER A 4 -21.37 -26.29 0.08
CA SER A 4 -20.97 -25.47 -1.08
C SER A 4 -20.00 -24.34 -0.71
N ASN A 5 -19.98 -23.91 0.56
CA ASN A 5 -19.19 -22.77 1.01
C ASN A 5 -18.00 -23.22 1.87
N VAL A 6 -17.57 -24.48 1.78
CA VAL A 6 -16.40 -24.96 2.55
C VAL A 6 -15.11 -24.40 1.97
N PHE A 7 -14.99 -24.37 0.64
CA PHE A 7 -13.80 -23.90 -0.07
C PHE A 7 -14.12 -22.67 -0.92
N GLY A 8 -13.15 -21.78 -1.07
CA GLY A 8 -13.21 -20.68 -2.03
C GLY A 8 -13.84 -19.38 -1.51
N PRO A 9 -14.32 -18.52 -2.43
CA PRO A 9 -14.63 -17.11 -2.16
C PRO A 9 -15.69 -16.88 -1.07
N GLY A 10 -16.62 -17.82 -0.87
CA GLY A 10 -17.67 -17.74 0.15
C GLY A 10 -17.32 -18.39 1.49
N SER A 11 -16.11 -18.93 1.64
CA SER A 11 -15.73 -19.75 2.80
C SER A 11 -15.68 -18.99 4.12
N GLN A 12 -15.71 -19.72 5.23
CA GLN A 12 -15.75 -19.15 6.59
C GLN A 12 -14.66 -18.09 6.79
N PHE A 13 -13.43 -18.37 6.36
CA PHE A 13 -12.26 -17.50 6.52
C PHE A 13 -11.86 -16.72 5.24
N SER A 14 -12.75 -16.66 4.24
CA SER A 14 -12.58 -15.76 3.10
C SER A 14 -12.92 -14.33 3.52
N PHE A 15 -11.89 -13.54 3.85
CA PHE A 15 -12.07 -12.17 4.34
C PHE A 15 -12.42 -11.15 3.25
N THR A 16 -12.22 -11.48 1.98
CA THR A 16 -12.55 -10.61 0.85
C THR A 16 -14.00 -10.73 0.39
N LYS A 17 -14.78 -11.67 0.95
CA LYS A 17 -16.17 -11.93 0.54
C LYS A 17 -17.16 -10.81 0.87
N PHE A 18 -16.79 -9.89 1.78
CA PHE A 18 -17.70 -8.86 2.29
C PHE A 18 -17.79 -7.62 1.41
N GLY A 19 -16.90 -7.47 0.42
CA GLY A 19 -16.89 -6.34 -0.49
C GLY A 19 -15.50 -5.72 -0.68
N ALA A 20 -15.45 -4.73 -1.57
CA ALA A 20 -14.24 -4.00 -1.90
C ALA A 20 -14.21 -2.61 -1.22
N LEU A 21 -13.00 -2.08 -1.04
CA LEU A 21 -12.81 -0.71 -0.58
C LEU A 21 -13.12 0.28 -1.70
N ASN A 22 -13.65 1.46 -1.33
CA ASN A 22 -13.75 2.57 -2.27
C ASN A 22 -12.36 3.11 -2.60
N ARG A 23 -12.07 3.29 -3.90
CA ARG A 23 -10.78 3.78 -4.41
C ARG A 23 -10.90 5.00 -5.32
N ASN A 24 -12.10 5.55 -5.47
CA ASN A 24 -12.36 6.68 -6.37
C ASN A 24 -12.26 8.02 -5.62
N PRO A 25 -11.53 9.04 -6.13
CA PRO A 25 -11.46 10.38 -5.52
C PRO A 25 -12.78 11.17 -5.49
N THR A 26 -13.87 10.65 -6.04
CA THR A 26 -15.13 11.40 -6.23
C THR A 26 -15.83 11.84 -4.94
N ASN A 27 -15.57 11.18 -3.80
CA ASN A 27 -16.41 11.34 -2.61
C ASN A 27 -15.74 12.08 -1.46
N VAL A 28 -14.40 12.05 -1.35
CA VAL A 28 -13.66 12.65 -0.23
C VAL A 28 -12.33 13.21 -0.72
N VAL A 29 -12.18 14.54 -0.70
CA VAL A 29 -10.91 15.22 -0.95
C VAL A 29 -10.27 15.56 0.40
N LEU A 30 -9.22 14.81 0.76
CA LEU A 30 -8.49 15.00 2.01
C LEU A 30 -7.36 16.02 1.84
N ASN A 31 -7.27 16.95 2.79
CA ASN A 31 -6.12 17.84 2.89
C ASN A 31 -4.86 17.11 3.39
N ARG A 32 -3.71 17.78 3.27
CA ARG A 32 -2.40 17.24 3.68
C ARG A 32 -2.35 16.84 5.17
N ARG A 33 -2.88 17.68 6.06
CA ARG A 33 -2.87 17.44 7.51
C ARG A 33 -3.59 16.14 7.87
N VAL A 34 -4.72 15.85 7.22
CA VAL A 34 -5.43 14.58 7.46
C VAL A 34 -4.57 13.41 7.02
N LYS A 35 -3.93 13.48 5.84
CA LYS A 35 -3.01 12.42 5.40
C LYS A 35 -1.85 12.21 6.38
N ASP A 36 -1.32 13.29 6.94
CA ASP A 36 -0.19 13.25 7.89
C ASP A 36 -0.55 12.62 9.24
N VAL A 37 -1.74 12.89 9.76
CA VAL A 37 -2.23 12.30 11.03
C VAL A 37 -2.40 10.78 10.91
N PHE A 38 -2.82 10.29 9.75
CA PHE A 38 -3.02 8.86 9.50
C PHE A 38 -1.77 8.11 9.01
N ARG A 39 -0.59 8.75 8.96
CA ARG A 39 0.65 8.04 8.58
C ARG A 39 1.05 7.03 9.63
N LEU A 40 1.45 5.84 9.18
CA LEU A 40 1.98 4.78 10.03
C LEU A 40 3.22 5.23 10.81
N GLU A 41 4.20 5.83 10.12
CA GLU A 41 5.46 6.31 10.72
C GLU A 41 5.24 7.42 11.76
N ASN A 42 4.14 8.18 11.65
CA ASN A 42 3.82 9.23 12.62
C ASN A 42 3.19 8.67 13.91
N GLN A 43 2.76 7.41 13.94
CA GLN A 43 2.15 6.82 15.12
C GLN A 43 3.17 6.62 16.24
N LYS A 44 2.78 6.97 17.47
CA LYS A 44 3.66 6.90 18.66
C LYS A 44 4.39 5.57 18.81
N HIS A 45 3.67 4.46 18.60
CA HIS A 45 4.19 3.11 18.79
C HIS A 45 5.11 2.63 17.65
N ILE A 46 5.10 3.28 16.49
CA ILE A 46 6.05 3.02 15.40
C ILE A 46 7.27 3.94 15.53
N ARG A 47 7.06 5.19 15.97
CA ARG A 47 8.13 6.18 16.09
C ARG A 47 9.21 5.79 17.11
N SER A 48 8.82 5.17 18.22
CA SER A 48 9.77 4.67 19.23
C SER A 48 10.39 3.32 18.85
N ASP A 49 9.95 2.71 17.75
CA ASP A 49 10.36 1.38 17.34
C ASP A 49 11.50 1.46 16.32
N VAL A 50 12.71 1.16 16.78
CA VAL A 50 13.93 1.22 15.95
C VAL A 50 14.43 -0.15 15.53
N ASP A 51 13.93 -1.21 16.17
CA ASP A 51 14.45 -2.57 15.98
C ASP A 51 13.81 -3.28 14.77
N ARG A 52 12.54 -3.00 14.47
CA ARG A 52 11.84 -3.67 13.37
C ARG A 52 12.26 -3.11 12.02
N GLU A 53 12.54 -4.02 11.08
CA GLU A 53 12.92 -3.67 9.71
C GLU A 53 11.81 -2.87 9.03
N ARG A 54 12.19 -1.81 8.32
CA ARG A 54 11.31 -1.02 7.45
C ARG A 54 11.74 -1.17 6.00
N ARG A 55 10.78 -1.45 5.11
CA ARG A 55 11.00 -1.49 3.66
C ARG A 55 10.11 -0.47 2.98
N TYR A 56 10.73 0.49 2.30
CA TYR A 56 10.05 1.51 1.50
C TYR A 56 10.08 1.09 0.04
N ARG A 57 8.94 1.20 -0.65
CA ARG A 57 8.81 0.78 -2.05
C ARG A 57 7.95 1.73 -2.87
N LEU A 58 8.21 1.75 -4.17
CA LEU A 58 7.43 2.44 -5.18
C LEU A 58 6.90 1.45 -6.21
N CYS A 59 5.63 1.54 -6.58
CA CYS A 59 5.15 0.84 -7.76
C CYS A 59 5.43 1.65 -9.02
N THR A 60 6.20 1.10 -9.95
CA THR A 60 6.57 1.76 -11.21
C THR A 60 5.44 1.82 -12.24
N LYS A 61 4.35 1.07 -12.01
CA LYS A 61 3.16 1.08 -12.87
C LYS A 61 2.11 2.11 -12.44
N CYS A 62 1.72 2.08 -11.16
CA CYS A 62 0.64 2.93 -10.63
C CYS A 62 1.11 4.01 -9.64
N GLY A 63 2.43 4.17 -9.43
CA GLY A 63 3.03 5.27 -8.65
C GLY A 63 2.65 5.32 -7.17
N ILE A 64 2.09 4.24 -6.60
CA ILE A 64 1.87 4.16 -5.15
C ILE A 64 3.21 4.00 -4.44
N THR A 65 3.37 4.69 -3.32
CA THR A 65 4.47 4.44 -2.38
C THR A 65 3.94 3.63 -1.20
N SER A 66 4.70 2.66 -0.74
CA SER A 66 4.36 1.83 0.42
C SER A 66 5.52 1.76 1.39
N VAL A 67 5.18 1.61 2.67
CA VAL A 67 6.12 1.28 3.73
C VAL A 67 5.57 0.05 4.45
N THR A 68 6.42 -0.95 4.64
CA THR A 68 6.08 -2.14 5.42
C THR A 68 7.07 -2.29 6.55
N VAL A 69 6.55 -2.44 7.77
CA VAL A 69 7.34 -2.64 8.99
C VAL A 69 7.23 -4.10 9.43
N ASN A 70 8.33 -4.73 9.82
CA ASN A 70 8.41 -6.08 10.41
C ASN A 70 8.03 -7.25 9.49
N PHE A 71 8.19 -7.10 8.17
CA PHE A 71 7.82 -8.15 7.22
C PHE A 71 8.78 -9.35 7.25
N ASN A 72 10.01 -9.17 7.72
CA ASN A 72 10.96 -10.25 7.96
C ASN A 72 10.48 -11.24 9.03
N VAL A 73 9.72 -10.78 10.03
CA VAL A 73 9.19 -11.63 11.11
C VAL A 73 7.81 -12.18 10.76
N VAL A 74 6.95 -11.37 10.15
CA VAL A 74 5.58 -11.78 9.77
C VAL A 74 5.34 -11.55 8.27
N PRO A 75 5.82 -12.45 7.40
CA PRO A 75 5.72 -12.31 5.94
C PRO A 75 4.34 -12.75 5.42
N SER A 76 3.28 -12.04 5.83
CA SER A 76 1.92 -12.38 5.40
C SER A 76 1.66 -11.98 3.95
N ALA A 77 1.41 -12.98 3.10
CA ALA A 77 1.01 -12.77 1.69
C ALA A 77 -0.33 -12.02 1.52
N ARG A 78 -1.10 -11.84 2.60
CA ARG A 78 -2.36 -11.07 2.58
C ARG A 78 -2.14 -9.55 2.69
N ILE A 79 -0.93 -9.12 3.07
CA ILE A 79 -0.60 -7.69 3.15
C ILE A 79 -0.68 -7.09 1.76
N GLY A 80 -1.51 -6.05 1.60
CA GLY A 80 -1.70 -5.37 0.32
C GLY A 80 -2.75 -6.01 -0.60
N LEU A 81 -3.47 -7.05 -0.19
CA LEU A 81 -4.50 -7.72 -1.01
C LEU A 81 -5.64 -6.79 -1.47
N TRP A 82 -5.92 -5.73 -0.70
CA TRP A 82 -6.87 -4.67 -1.08
C TRP A 82 -6.21 -3.50 -1.82
N GLY A 83 -4.92 -3.57 -2.09
CA GLY A 83 -4.27 -2.69 -3.07
C GLY A 83 -4.77 -3.04 -4.46
N ARG A 84 -5.19 -2.04 -5.22
CA ARG A 84 -5.42 -2.20 -6.65
C ARG A 84 -4.35 -1.44 -7.40
N CYS A 85 -3.86 -2.07 -8.45
CA CYS A 85 -2.93 -1.47 -9.38
C CYS A 85 -3.72 -0.70 -10.46
N VAL A 86 -3.02 -0.26 -11.50
CA VAL A 86 -3.59 0.44 -12.65
C VAL A 86 -4.80 -0.31 -13.21
N ASP A 87 -5.85 0.44 -13.60
CA ASP A 87 -7.08 -0.09 -14.20
C ASP A 87 -7.80 -1.18 -13.36
N ASP A 88 -7.87 -0.97 -12.04
CA ASP A 88 -8.47 -1.91 -11.06
C ASP A 88 -7.86 -3.32 -11.07
N LYS A 89 -6.62 -3.46 -11.56
CA LYS A 89 -5.89 -4.73 -11.51
C LYS A 89 -5.54 -5.13 -10.08
N ASP A 90 -5.38 -6.42 -9.87
CA ASP A 90 -5.01 -6.98 -8.58
C ASP A 90 -3.62 -6.53 -8.09
N TYR A 91 -3.36 -6.59 -6.78
CA TYR A 91 -2.09 -6.17 -6.17
C TYR A 91 -0.88 -6.95 -6.71
N THR A 92 -1.08 -8.17 -7.21
CA THR A 92 -0.06 -8.96 -7.91
C THR A 92 0.54 -8.28 -9.14
N HIS A 93 -0.14 -7.27 -9.70
CA HIS A 93 0.33 -6.54 -10.88
C HIS A 93 1.30 -5.41 -10.54
N HIS A 94 1.50 -5.10 -9.25
CA HIS A 94 2.49 -4.12 -8.84
C HIS A 94 3.90 -4.59 -9.22
N ASN A 95 4.65 -3.73 -9.90
CA ASN A 95 6.09 -3.87 -10.04
C ASN A 95 6.75 -2.93 -9.03
N LEU A 96 7.05 -3.47 -7.85
CA LEU A 96 7.59 -2.69 -6.74
C LEU A 96 9.12 -2.64 -6.82
N VAL A 97 9.67 -1.44 -6.70
CA VAL A 97 11.11 -1.19 -6.55
C VAL A 97 11.37 -0.66 -5.15
N GLU A 98 12.54 -0.97 -4.59
CA GLU A 98 12.93 -0.46 -3.27
C GLU A 98 13.34 1.00 -3.35
N LEU A 99 13.04 1.74 -2.28
CA LEU A 99 13.43 3.12 -2.08
C LEU A 99 14.21 3.25 -0.78
N SER A 100 15.08 4.26 -0.71
CA SER A 100 15.55 4.78 0.56
C SER A 100 14.42 5.49 1.32
N GLN A 101 14.60 5.66 2.63
CA GLN A 101 13.66 6.41 3.46
C GLN A 101 13.51 7.87 2.97
N ARG A 102 14.61 8.49 2.52
CA ARG A 102 14.61 9.87 2.05
C ARG A 102 13.78 10.02 0.77
N GLU A 103 14.02 9.16 -0.22
CA GLU A 103 13.26 9.19 -1.47
C GLU A 103 11.77 8.95 -1.23
N TYR A 104 11.43 8.04 -0.30
CA TYR A 104 10.04 7.81 0.09
C TYR A 104 9.37 9.11 0.59
N GLU A 105 10.01 9.83 1.52
CA GLU A 105 9.47 11.08 2.07
C GLU A 105 9.31 12.16 1.00
N GLU A 106 10.27 12.28 0.07
CA GLU A 106 10.21 13.23 -1.05
C GLU A 106 9.07 12.90 -2.04
N LEU A 107 8.92 11.62 -2.41
CA LEU A 107 7.89 11.16 -3.34
C LEU A 107 6.49 11.16 -2.72
N ARG A 108 6.38 10.98 -1.39
CA ARG A 108 5.11 10.79 -0.69
C ARG A 108 4.13 11.95 -0.90
N GLU A 109 4.66 13.17 -0.97
CA GLU A 109 3.84 14.39 -1.08
C GLU A 109 3.39 14.68 -2.52
N LEU A 110 4.10 14.14 -3.52
CA LEU A 110 3.78 14.33 -4.93
C LEU A 110 2.52 13.56 -5.33
N PRO A 111 1.74 14.03 -6.32
CA PRO A 111 0.70 13.22 -6.95
C PRO A 111 1.31 12.03 -7.70
N VAL A 112 0.49 10.99 -7.93
CA VAL A 112 0.92 9.72 -8.55
C VAL A 112 1.62 9.92 -9.90
N ASN A 113 1.11 10.82 -10.74
CA ASN A 113 1.66 11.07 -12.07
C ASN A 113 3.08 11.67 -12.00
N GLU A 114 3.33 12.58 -11.06
CA GLU A 114 4.65 13.17 -10.85
C GLU A 114 5.65 12.14 -10.29
N ARG A 115 5.20 11.23 -9.42
CA ARG A 115 6.06 10.13 -8.93
C ARG A 115 6.51 9.23 -10.07
N ILE A 116 5.59 8.88 -10.99
CA ILE A 116 5.90 8.05 -12.16
C ILE A 116 6.81 8.81 -13.11
N HIS A 117 6.57 10.11 -13.33
CA HIS A 117 7.43 10.96 -14.15
C HIS A 117 8.86 10.97 -13.61
N ARG A 118 9.02 11.28 -12.32
CA ARG A 118 10.31 11.29 -11.64
C ARG A 118 11.02 9.94 -11.74
N TRP A 119 10.31 8.83 -11.53
CA TRP A 119 10.87 7.48 -11.72
C TRP A 119 11.38 7.23 -13.16
N ARG A 120 10.66 7.72 -14.18
CA ARG A 120 11.00 7.44 -15.59
C ARG A 120 12.12 8.32 -16.15
N TYR A 121 12.28 9.53 -15.62
CA TYR A 121 13.08 10.57 -16.27
C TYR A 121 14.14 11.22 -15.38
N GLU A 122 14.08 11.05 -14.06
CA GLU A 122 15.00 11.68 -13.11
C GLU A 122 15.76 10.66 -12.25
N GLY A 123 15.50 9.37 -12.43
CA GLY A 123 16.24 8.30 -11.74
C GLY A 123 17.52 7.97 -12.51
N ASP A 124 18.65 8.47 -12.00
CA ASP A 124 20.00 8.02 -12.34
C ASP A 124 20.57 7.14 -11.21
#